data_AF-A0AAV4REU9-F1
#
_entry.id   AF-A0AAV4REU9-F1
#
_cell.length_a   1.000
_cell.length_b   1.000
_cell.length_c   1.000
_cell.angle_alpha   90.00
_cell.angle_beta   90.00
_cell.angle_gamma   90.00
#
_symmetry.space_group_name_H-M   'P 1'
#
loop_
_entity.id
_entity.type
_entity.pdbx_description
1 polymer ?
#
loop_
_entity_poly.entity_id
_entity_poly.type
_entity_poly.pdbx_seq_one_letter_code
_entity_poly.pdbx_strand_id
1 'polypeptide(L)'
;MGKPDIPTLSTFECRSVLDSIQNEFEQLQKEDCSLSKLQQDLTDLIAQRNILTKRKGFNEKYCVLCCSAFNLLFKRKLSCQDCNFLVCRSCSSWDYSTNQWLCKVCEKQKLFNAASRDWICNRLRTSFRHFTAAKALQNFCRNRRISDSEK
;
A
#
# COMPACT_ATOMS: atom_id res chain seq x y z
N MET A 1 -29.75 -7.25 40.63
CA MET A 1 -28.69 -6.35 40.14
C MET A 1 -27.35 -6.97 40.47
N GLY A 2 -26.76 -7.77 39.58
CA GLY A 2 -25.43 -8.34 39.77
C GLY A 2 -24.42 -7.55 38.94
N LYS A 3 -23.54 -6.80 39.59
CA LYS A 3 -22.35 -6.22 38.94
C LYS A 3 -21.43 -7.40 38.58
N PRO A 4 -20.88 -7.49 37.36
CA PRO A 4 -19.88 -8.50 37.07
C PRO A 4 -18.61 -8.19 37.87
N ASP A 5 -18.23 -9.10 38.77
CA ASP A 5 -16.99 -9.03 39.52
C ASP A 5 -15.81 -9.21 38.56
N ILE A 6 -15.06 -8.13 38.34
CA ILE A 6 -13.81 -8.17 37.57
C ILE A 6 -12.75 -8.76 38.52
N PRO A 7 -12.14 -9.91 38.21
CA PRO A 7 -11.12 -10.51 39.07
C PRO A 7 -9.96 -9.54 39.28
N THR A 8 -9.52 -9.41 40.53
CA THR A 8 -8.39 -8.54 40.91
C THR A 8 -7.11 -9.13 40.32
N LEU A 9 -6.68 -8.61 39.16
CA LEU A 9 -5.42 -8.96 38.52
C LEU A 9 -4.26 -8.74 39.49
N SER A 10 -3.34 -9.70 39.58
CA SER A 10 -2.14 -9.54 40.39
C SER A 10 -1.25 -8.43 39.81
N THR A 11 -0.44 -7.79 40.65
CA THR A 11 0.48 -6.73 40.21
C THR A 11 1.51 -7.19 39.17
N PHE A 12 1.75 -8.50 39.05
CA PHE A 12 2.57 -9.10 38.00
C PHE A 12 1.81 -9.20 36.67
N GLU A 13 0.57 -9.66 36.68
CA GLU A 13 -0.30 -9.71 35.49
C GLU A 13 -0.58 -8.31 34.94
N CYS A 14 -0.81 -7.32 35.81
CA CYS A 14 -0.96 -5.92 35.40
C CYS A 14 0.27 -5.39 34.66
N ARG A 15 1.50 -5.69 35.12
CA ARG A 15 2.73 -5.29 34.43
C ARG A 15 2.88 -6.00 33.07
N SER A 16 2.64 -7.30 33.05
CA SER A 16 2.71 -8.07 31.80
C SER A 16 1.71 -7.57 30.75
N VAL A 17 0.51 -7.16 31.18
CA VAL A 17 -0.50 -6.54 30.30
C VAL A 17 -0.04 -5.17 29.81
N LEU A 18 0.51 -4.32 30.68
CA LEU A 18 1.04 -3.01 30.30
C LEU A 18 2.20 -3.12 29.30
N ASP A 19 3.15 -4.03 29.53
CA ASP A 19 4.26 -4.27 28.61
C ASP A 19 3.77 -4.77 27.25
N SER A 20 2.75 -5.63 27.25
CA SER A 20 2.13 -6.12 26.01
C SER A 20 1.48 -5.00 25.21
N ILE A 21 0.72 -4.11 25.88
CA ILE A 21 0.09 -2.94 25.27
C ILE A 21 1.13 -1.98 24.71
N GLN A 22 2.22 -1.74 25.45
CA GLN A 22 3.27 -0.82 25.04
C GLN A 22 4.04 -1.34 23.81
N ASN A 23 4.38 -2.63 23.78
CA ASN A 23 5.00 -3.26 22.62
C ASN A 23 4.08 -3.23 21.38
N GLU A 24 2.78 -3.49 21.56
CA GLU A 24 1.80 -3.44 20.47
C GLU A 24 1.67 -2.01 19.91
N PHE A 25 1.67 -1.00 20.79
CA PHE A 25 1.66 0.41 20.41
C PHE A 25 2.93 0.82 19.62
N GLU A 26 4.11 0.40 20.07
CA GLU A 26 5.37 0.66 19.36
C GLU A 26 5.41 0.00 17.98
N GLN A 27 4.89 -1.22 17.87
CA GLN A 27 4.78 -1.92 16.60
C GLN A 27 3.85 -1.18 15.64
N LEU A 28 2.69 -0.72 16.11
CA LEU A 28 1.75 0.07 15.31
C LEU A 28 2.38 1.36 14.77
N GLN A 29 3.12 2.09 15.61
CA GLN A 29 3.82 3.29 15.16
C GLN A 29 4.86 3.01 14.06
N LYS A 30 5.60 1.89 14.16
CA LYS A 30 6.60 1.51 13.14
C LYS A 30 5.92 1.17 11.81
N GLU A 31 4.80 0.44 11.85
CA GLU A 31 4.01 0.10 10.67
C GLU A 31 3.44 1.36 10.00
N ASP A 32 2.85 2.27 10.80
CA ASP A 32 2.32 3.55 10.33
C ASP A 32 3.40 4.46 9.72
N CYS A 33 4.56 4.56 10.37
CA CYS A 33 5.70 5.35 9.88
C CYS A 33 6.21 4.80 8.54
N SER A 34 6.31 3.47 8.42
CA SER A 34 6.77 2.81 7.19
C SER A 34 5.81 3.03 6.03
N LEU A 35 4.50 2.91 6.27
CA LEU A 35 3.48 3.21 5.25
C LEU A 35 3.51 4.70 4.86
N SER A 36 3.64 5.61 5.82
CA SER A 36 3.70 7.05 5.57
C SER A 36 4.90 7.43 4.69
N LYS A 37 6.07 6.83 4.92
CA LYS A 37 7.27 7.06 4.09
C LYS A 37 7.07 6.58 2.65
N LEU A 38 6.51 5.38 2.47
CA LEU A 38 6.20 4.86 1.13
C LEU A 38 5.19 5.73 0.39
N GLN A 39 4.19 6.26 1.10
CA GLN A 39 3.21 7.20 0.54
C GLN A 39 3.87 8.50 0.07
N GLN A 40 4.80 9.05 0.86
CA GLN A 40 5.52 10.27 0.51
C GLN A 40 6.41 10.07 -0.73
N ASP A 41 7.21 8.99 -0.76
CA ASP A 41 8.05 8.64 -1.91
C ASP A 41 7.22 8.49 -3.20
N LEU A 42 6.04 7.87 -3.11
CA LEU A 42 5.11 7.75 -4.24
C LEU A 42 4.59 9.11 -4.70
N THR A 43 4.22 9.98 -3.75
CA THR A 43 3.67 11.31 -4.03
C THR A 43 4.70 12.17 -4.77
N ASP A 44 5.95 12.14 -4.35
CA ASP A 44 7.03 12.91 -4.97
C ASP A 44 7.30 12.43 -6.41
N LEU A 45 7.36 11.11 -6.63
CA LEU A 45 7.52 10.54 -7.96
C LEU A 45 6.35 10.89 -8.89
N ILE A 46 5.11 10.88 -8.37
CA ILE A 46 3.92 11.26 -9.12
C ILE A 46 3.94 12.76 -9.45
N ALA A 47 4.33 13.61 -8.51
CA ALA A 47 4.44 15.06 -8.72
C ALA A 47 5.47 15.38 -9.79
N GLN A 48 6.67 14.79 -9.72
CA GLN A 48 7.72 14.93 -10.72
C GLN A 48 7.22 14.50 -12.11
N ARG A 49 6.59 13.32 -12.20
CA ARG A 49 5.98 12.80 -13.43
C ARG A 49 4.99 13.80 -14.03
N ASN A 50 4.07 14.32 -13.22
CA ASN A 50 3.02 15.23 -13.66
C ASN A 50 3.57 16.57 -14.18
N ILE A 51 4.68 17.05 -13.62
CA ILE A 51 5.37 18.26 -14.12
C ILE A 51 5.97 17.98 -15.50
N LEU A 52 6.68 16.86 -15.66
CA LEU A 52 7.35 16.50 -16.92
C LEU A 52 6.35 16.27 -18.06
N THR A 53 5.19 15.69 -17.78
CA THR A 53 4.17 15.38 -18.79
C THR A 53 3.45 16.62 -19.32
N LYS A 54 3.45 17.74 -18.57
CA LYS A 54 2.92 19.02 -19.05
C LYS A 54 3.76 19.62 -20.17
N ARG A 55 5.04 19.22 -20.29
CA ARG A 55 5.91 19.68 -21.36
C ARG A 55 5.55 18.96 -22.67
N LYS A 56 5.08 19.72 -23.65
CA LYS A 56 4.64 19.20 -24.96
C LYS A 56 5.69 18.30 -25.62
N GLY A 57 5.28 17.10 -26.01
CA GLY A 57 6.13 16.12 -26.71
C GLY A 57 7.26 15.52 -25.85
N PHE A 58 7.31 15.77 -24.53
CA PHE A 58 8.34 15.20 -23.67
C PHE A 58 8.23 13.68 -23.61
N ASN A 59 7.05 13.16 -23.27
CA ASN A 59 6.87 11.72 -23.10
C ASN A 59 6.93 10.93 -24.41
N GLU A 60 6.82 11.58 -25.56
CA GLU A 60 7.05 10.93 -26.87
C GLU A 60 8.53 10.65 -27.12
N LYS A 61 9.43 11.48 -26.55
CA LYS A 61 10.89 11.44 -26.77
C LYS A 61 11.66 10.87 -25.60
N TYR A 62 11.16 11.03 -24.38
CA TYR A 62 11.85 10.70 -23.13
C TYR A 62 10.98 9.85 -22.20
N CYS A 63 11.62 8.92 -21.48
CA CYS A 63 10.97 8.19 -20.41
C CYS A 63 10.54 9.14 -19.29
N VAL A 64 9.28 9.06 -18.85
CA VAL A 64 8.74 9.97 -17.82
C VAL A 64 9.37 9.77 -16.43
N LEU A 65 9.99 8.61 -16.16
CA LEU A 65 10.56 8.30 -14.86
C LEU A 65 12.05 8.63 -14.75
N CYS A 66 12.86 8.24 -15.74
CA CYS A 66 14.31 8.47 -15.71
C CYS A 66 14.78 9.63 -16.60
N CYS A 67 13.85 10.31 -17.30
CA CYS A 67 14.13 11.41 -18.23
C CYS A 67 15.09 11.07 -19.39
N SER A 68 15.45 9.80 -19.58
CA SER A 68 16.36 9.39 -20.66
C SER A 68 15.61 9.30 -21.99
N ALA A 69 16.28 9.70 -23.08
CA ALA A 69 15.73 9.60 -24.42
C ALA A 69 15.46 8.14 -24.79
N PHE A 70 14.36 7.91 -25.50
CA PHE A 70 14.08 6.61 -26.11
C PHE A 70 14.99 6.39 -27.31
N ASN A 71 15.45 5.15 -27.48
CA ASN A 71 16.21 4.73 -28.64
C ASN A 71 15.80 3.30 -29.01
N LEU A 72 15.84 2.99 -30.31
CA LEU A 72 15.35 1.71 -30.84
C LEU A 72 16.16 0.50 -30.35
N LEU A 73 17.44 0.71 -30.02
CA LEU A 73 18.38 -0.36 -29.69
C LEU A 73 18.40 -0.75 -28.21
N PHE A 74 18.39 0.22 -27.28
CA PHE A 74 18.63 -0.02 -25.84
C PHE A 74 17.49 0.44 -24.93
N LYS A 75 16.67 1.41 -25.37
CA LYS A 75 15.62 2.07 -24.58
C LYS A 75 14.33 2.09 -25.37
N ARG A 76 13.83 0.89 -25.70
CA ARG A 76 12.52 0.70 -26.34
C ARG A 76 11.41 1.37 -25.52
N LYS A 77 10.42 1.92 -26.24
CA LYS A 77 9.24 2.56 -25.68
C LYS A 77 8.25 1.49 -25.24
N LEU A 78 7.78 1.57 -23.99
CA LEU A 78 6.72 0.74 -23.43
C LEU A 78 5.65 1.66 -22.85
N SER A 79 4.38 1.35 -23.09
CA SER A 79 3.26 2.07 -22.46
C SER A 79 2.89 1.39 -21.15
N CYS A 80 2.76 2.16 -20.08
CA CYS A 80 2.16 1.67 -18.84
C CYS A 80 0.64 1.54 -19.02
N GLN A 81 0.05 0.39 -18.66
CA GLN A 81 -1.39 0.22 -18.75
C GLN A 81 -2.16 1.22 -17.86
N ASP A 82 -1.74 1.40 -16.61
CA ASP A 82 -2.53 2.14 -15.63
C ASP A 82 -2.56 3.66 -15.89
N CYS A 83 -1.49 4.22 -16.45
CA CYS A 83 -1.37 5.68 -16.65
C CYS A 83 -1.05 6.10 -18.08
N ASN A 84 -0.92 5.17 -19.02
CA ASN A 84 -0.63 5.40 -20.44
C ASN A 84 0.66 6.17 -20.75
N PHE A 85 1.51 6.42 -19.75
CA PHE A 85 2.80 7.07 -19.98
C PHE A 85 3.82 6.10 -20.56
N LEU A 86 4.63 6.62 -21.48
CA LEU A 86 5.74 5.92 -22.07
C LEU A 86 6.93 5.85 -21.09
N VAL A 87 7.44 4.65 -20.89
CA VAL A 87 8.59 4.33 -20.06
C VAL A 87 9.56 3.41 -20.77
N CYS A 88 10.82 3.41 -20.33
CA CYS A 88 11.82 2.47 -20.84
C CYS A 88 11.74 1.14 -20.07
N ARG A 89 12.33 0.07 -20.64
CA ARG A 89 12.32 -1.28 -20.04
C ARG A 89 12.80 -1.31 -18.58
N SER A 90 13.79 -0.50 -18.20
CA SER A 90 14.31 -0.43 -16.83
C SER A 90 13.39 0.32 -15.85
N CYS A 91 12.44 1.09 -16.36
CA CYS A 91 11.44 1.85 -15.61
C CYS A 91 10.05 1.19 -15.63
N SER A 92 9.96 0.00 -16.24
CA SER A 92 8.75 -0.81 -16.31
C SER A 92 8.95 -2.18 -15.68
N SER A 93 7.85 -2.78 -15.25
CA SER A 93 7.73 -4.15 -14.75
C SER A 93 6.60 -4.86 -15.50
N TRP A 94 6.70 -6.18 -15.61
CA TRP A 94 5.65 -7.01 -16.20
C TRP A 94 4.71 -7.43 -15.08
N ASP A 95 3.44 -7.06 -15.21
CA ASP A 95 2.39 -7.54 -14.33
C ASP A 95 1.91 -8.90 -14.86
N TYR A 96 2.27 -9.97 -14.16
CA TYR A 96 1.87 -11.33 -14.54
C TYR A 96 0.37 -11.59 -14.36
N SER A 97 -0.33 -10.81 -13.55
CA SER A 97 -1.77 -10.98 -13.31
C SER A 97 -2.61 -10.46 -14.47
N THR A 98 -2.24 -9.29 -15.00
CA THR A 98 -2.93 -8.63 -16.13
C THR A 98 -2.22 -8.87 -17.47
N ASN A 99 -1.05 -9.50 -17.44
CA ASN A 99 -0.18 -9.76 -18.58
C ASN A 99 0.15 -8.48 -19.37
N GLN A 100 0.48 -7.42 -18.64
CA GLN A 100 0.67 -6.06 -19.17
C GLN A 100 1.90 -5.36 -18.57
N TRP A 101 2.38 -4.34 -19.28
CA TRP A 101 3.47 -3.48 -18.79
C TRP A 101 2.94 -2.43 -17.83
N LEU A 102 3.58 -2.32 -16.68
CA LEU A 102 3.36 -1.24 -15.73
C LEU A 102 4.63 -0.41 -15.57
N CYS A 103 4.49 0.88 -15.30
CA CYS A 103 5.61 1.67 -14.81
C CYS A 103 5.83 1.36 -13.33
N LYS A 104 7.09 1.47 -12.88
CA LYS A 104 7.46 1.20 -11.48
C LYS A 104 6.68 2.05 -10.46
N VAL A 105 6.18 3.23 -10.85
CA VAL A 105 5.34 4.05 -9.98
C VAL A 105 3.95 3.41 -9.79
N CYS A 106 3.30 2.97 -10.87
CA CYS A 106 2.01 2.29 -10.81
C CYS A 106 2.10 0.94 -10.09
N GLU A 107 3.16 0.16 -10.35
CA GLU A 107 3.43 -1.08 -9.61
C GLU A 107 3.57 -0.81 -8.10
N LYS A 108 4.41 0.15 -7.70
CA LYS A 108 4.56 0.54 -6.29
C LYS A 108 3.25 1.03 -5.68
N GLN A 109 2.44 1.77 -6.44
CA GLN A 109 1.11 2.21 -5.98
C GLN A 109 0.18 1.02 -5.73
N LYS A 110 0.15 0.02 -6.61
CA LYS A 110 -0.63 -1.21 -6.40
C LYS A 110 -0.18 -1.94 -5.14
N LEU A 111 1.13 -2.09 -4.95
CA LEU A 111 1.72 -2.73 -3.76
C LEU A 111 1.41 -1.95 -2.48
N PHE A 112 1.53 -0.62 -2.50
CA PHE A 112 1.18 0.24 -1.37
C PHE A 112 -0.31 0.14 -1.02
N ASN A 113 -1.19 0.16 -2.03
CA ASN A 113 -2.63 0.00 -1.81
C ASN A 113 -2.94 -1.39 -1.21
N ALA A 114 -2.27 -2.45 -1.65
CA ALA A 114 -2.40 -3.78 -1.04
C ALA A 114 -1.93 -3.79 0.42
N ALA A 115 -0.72 -3.28 0.69
CA ALA A 115 -0.15 -3.25 2.03
C ALA A 115 -0.96 -2.41 3.02
N SER A 116 -1.41 -1.22 2.60
CA SER A 116 -2.27 -0.35 3.43
C SER A 116 -3.65 -0.96 3.69
N ARG A 117 -4.25 -1.66 2.71
CA ARG A 117 -5.49 -2.42 2.90
C ARG A 117 -5.31 -3.55 3.91
N ASP A 118 -4.23 -4.31 3.80
CA ASP A 118 -3.94 -5.40 4.73
C ASP A 118 -3.69 -4.87 6.14
N TRP A 119 -2.96 -3.76 6.27
CA TRP A 119 -2.76 -3.07 7.54
C TRP A 119 -4.09 -2.63 8.17
N ILE A 120 -4.99 -1.97 7.40
CA ILE A 120 -6.34 -1.60 7.88
C ILE A 120 -7.12 -2.84 8.32
N CYS A 121 -7.12 -3.90 7.53
CA CYS A 121 -7.85 -5.13 7.85
C CYS A 121 -7.31 -5.80 9.11
N ASN A 122 -5.98 -5.84 9.28
CA ASN A 122 -5.34 -6.39 10.46
C ASN A 122 -5.72 -5.57 11.71
N ARG A 123 -5.66 -4.24 11.61
CA ARG A 123 -6.06 -3.31 12.69
C ARG A 123 -7.52 -3.49 13.11
N LEU A 124 -8.43 -3.66 12.15
CA LEU A 124 -9.83 -3.91 12.45
C LEU A 124 -10.04 -5.29 13.09
N ARG A 125 -9.27 -6.32 12.71
CA ARG A 125 -9.38 -7.64 13.34
C ARG A 125 -8.85 -7.67 14.77
N THR A 126 -7.74 -6.97 15.05
CA THR A 126 -7.19 -6.90 16.41
C THR A 126 -8.09 -6.10 17.33
N SER A 127 -8.59 -4.94 16.88
CA SER A 127 -9.46 -4.07 17.69
C SER A 127 -10.83 -4.68 18.02
N PHE A 128 -11.36 -5.56 17.16
CA PHE A 128 -12.69 -6.15 17.33
C PHE A 128 -12.68 -7.66 17.66
N ARG A 129 -11.53 -8.20 18.08
CA ARG A 129 -11.38 -9.61 18.48
C ARG A 129 -12.28 -10.04 19.64
N HIS A 130 -12.78 -9.07 20.42
CA HIS A 130 -13.58 -9.29 21.64
C HIS A 130 -15.07 -8.93 21.52
N PHE A 131 -15.53 -8.40 20.38
CA PHE A 131 -16.93 -8.00 20.19
C PHE A 131 -17.59 -8.77 19.03
N THR A 132 -18.89 -9.06 19.17
CA THR A 132 -19.76 -9.73 18.17
C THR A 132 -19.74 -9.08 16.78
N ALA A 133 -19.21 -7.85 16.66
CA ALA A 133 -18.92 -7.15 15.41
C ALA A 133 -17.86 -7.82 14.52
N ALA A 134 -17.11 -8.81 15.04
CA ALA A 134 -16.08 -9.55 14.31
C ALA A 134 -16.58 -10.17 12.99
N LYS A 135 -17.83 -10.66 12.91
CA LYS A 135 -18.41 -11.22 11.67
C LYS A 135 -18.64 -10.19 10.57
N ALA A 136 -19.10 -8.98 10.93
CA ALA A 136 -19.34 -7.90 9.96
C ALA A 136 -18.00 -7.39 9.38
N LEU A 137 -16.97 -7.26 10.22
CA LEU A 137 -15.63 -6.87 9.80
C LEU A 137 -14.94 -7.95 8.97
N GLN A 138 -15.13 -9.24 9.30
CA GLN A 138 -14.62 -10.34 8.51
C GLN A 138 -15.24 -10.35 7.10
N ASN A 139 -16.55 -10.10 6.98
CA ASN A 139 -17.22 -9.94 5.69
C ASN A 139 -16.75 -8.67 4.94
N PHE A 140 -16.57 -7.54 5.62
CA PHE A 140 -16.05 -6.31 5.01
C PHE A 140 -14.63 -6.49 4.44
N CYS A 141 -13.73 -7.09 5.23
CA CYS A 141 -12.36 -7.39 4.79
C CYS A 141 -12.35 -8.42 3.64
N ARG A 142 -13.26 -9.41 3.67
CA ARG A 142 -13.37 -10.44 2.64
C ARG A 142 -13.92 -9.88 1.33
N ASN A 143 -14.98 -9.07 1.38
CA ASN A 143 -15.57 -8.46 0.18
C ASN A 143 -14.62 -7.46 -0.48
N ARG A 144 -13.85 -6.69 0.29
CA ARG A 144 -12.80 -5.84 -0.30
C ARG A 144 -11.73 -6.63 -1.04
N ARG A 145 -11.29 -7.80 -0.55
CA ARG A 145 -10.36 -8.67 -1.29
C ARG A 145 -10.96 -9.21 -2.60
N ILE A 146 -12.26 -9.49 -2.62
CA ILE A 146 -12.96 -10.04 -3.80
C ILE A 146 -13.09 -8.97 -4.89
N SER A 147 -13.46 -7.73 -4.54
CA SER A 147 -13.59 -6.63 -5.50
C SER A 147 -12.26 -6.23 -6.18
N ASP A 148 -11.12 -6.58 -5.58
CA ASP A 148 -9.78 -6.36 -6.15
C ASP A 148 -9.29 -7.53 -7.03
N SER A 149 -9.97 -8.68 -6.98
CA SER A 149 -9.65 -9.88 -7.79
C SER A 149 -10.44 -9.93 -9.10
N GLU A 150 -11.48 -9.08 -9.24
CA GLU A 150 -12.40 -9.01 -10.38
C GLU A 150 -12.14 -7.81 -11.31
N LYS A 151 -10.99 -7.12 -11.19
CA LYS A 151 -10.59 -5.99 -12.05
C LYS A 151 -9.26 -6.20 -12.73
#